data_AF-A0A7L3DVI1-F1
#
_entry.id   AF-A0A7L3DVI1-F1
#
_cell.length_a   1.000
_cell.length_b   1.000
_cell.length_c   1.000
_cell.angle_alpha   90.00
_cell.angle_beta   90.00
_cell.angle_gamma   90.00
#
_symmetry.space_group_name_H-M   'P 1'
#
loop_
_entity.id
_entity.type
_entity.pdbx_description
1 polymer ?
#
loop_
_entity_poly.entity_id
_entity_poly.type
_entity_poly.pdbx_seq_one_letter_code
_entity_poly.pdbx_strand_id
1 'polypeptide(L)'
;RRFILQAFLRPELLGKEFTHLEFPRRIQPKELGKKMLYRDQNMNGWAYKKIEEHDLKFPLIYGEGKKARVMATIGVTRGLGDHDLKVFSSNIHIKPFLSCFPEVRVYDLTQYEHCPDDVLVLGTDGLWDVTNDKEVAGVVMEVLTSYEPNDPCR
;
A
#
# COMPACT_ATOMS: atom_id res chain seq x y z
N ARG A 1 1.15 -1.43 -8.24
CA ARG A 1 0.48 -1.79 -9.51
C ARG A 1 0.52 -3.29 -9.84
N ARG A 2 1.52 -4.07 -9.40
CA ARG A 2 1.61 -5.52 -9.70
C ARG A 2 0.35 -6.32 -9.32
N PHE A 3 -0.30 -5.99 -8.21
CA PHE A 3 -1.53 -6.66 -7.79
C PHE A 3 -2.75 -6.37 -8.70
N ILE A 4 -2.82 -5.19 -9.33
CA ILE A 4 -3.88 -4.86 -10.32
C ILE A 4 -3.65 -5.68 -11.60
N LEU A 5 -2.41 -5.78 -12.07
CA LEU A 5 -2.06 -6.67 -13.18
C LEU A 5 -2.46 -8.12 -12.87
N GLN A 6 -2.23 -8.59 -11.65
CA GLN A 6 -2.65 -9.92 -11.25
C GLN A 6 -4.16 -10.11 -11.27
N ALA A 7 -4.92 -9.10 -10.83
CA ALA A 7 -6.38 -9.11 -10.88
C ALA A 7 -6.93 -9.12 -12.31
N PHE A 8 -6.24 -8.42 -13.22
CA PHE A 8 -6.53 -8.43 -14.65
C PHE A 8 -6.23 -9.79 -15.29
N LEU A 9 -5.07 -10.39 -15.00
CA LEU A 9 -4.64 -11.67 -15.58
C LEU A 9 -5.40 -12.88 -15.04
N ARG A 10 -5.89 -12.80 -13.80
CA ARG A 10 -6.56 -13.89 -13.08
C ARG A 10 -7.89 -13.40 -12.47
N PRO A 11 -8.87 -13.00 -13.31
CA PRO A 11 -10.12 -12.37 -12.85
C PRO A 11 -10.99 -13.30 -12.00
N GLU A 12 -10.79 -14.62 -12.04
CA GLU A 12 -11.48 -15.57 -11.18
C GLU A 12 -11.14 -15.39 -9.70
N LEU A 13 -9.96 -14.84 -9.38
CA LEU A 13 -9.54 -14.53 -8.01
C LEU A 13 -10.38 -13.39 -7.40
N LEU A 14 -11.11 -12.63 -8.21
CA LEU A 14 -11.98 -11.54 -7.78
C LEU A 14 -13.38 -12.01 -7.37
N GLY A 15 -13.69 -13.31 -7.51
CA GLY A 15 -14.95 -13.91 -7.09
C GLY A 15 -16.21 -13.31 -7.70
N LYS A 16 -16.09 -12.59 -8.83
CA LYS A 16 -17.14 -11.76 -9.46
C LYS A 16 -17.66 -10.59 -8.60
N GLU A 17 -17.19 -10.43 -7.37
CA GLU A 17 -17.55 -9.35 -6.45
C GLU A 17 -16.68 -8.10 -6.65
N PHE A 18 -15.43 -8.31 -7.07
CA PHE A 18 -14.45 -7.25 -7.24
C PHE A 18 -14.12 -6.96 -8.70
N THR A 19 -13.64 -5.76 -8.96
CA THR A 19 -13.10 -5.32 -10.25
C THR A 19 -11.64 -4.88 -10.11
N HIS A 20 -10.85 -5.15 -11.15
CA HIS A 20 -9.49 -4.65 -11.28
C HIS A 20 -9.44 -3.20 -11.78
N LEU A 21 -10.55 -2.70 -12.32
CA LEU A 21 -10.64 -1.32 -12.79
C LEU A 21 -10.66 -0.35 -11.62
N GLU A 22 -9.86 0.70 -11.73
CA GLU A 22 -9.84 1.80 -10.78
C GLU A 22 -10.79 2.91 -11.25
N PHE A 23 -11.49 3.49 -10.29
CA PHE A 23 -12.33 4.66 -10.46
C PHE A 23 -11.93 5.71 -9.41
N PRO A 24 -12.10 7.02 -9.68
CA PRO A 24 -11.81 8.06 -8.69
C PRO A 24 -12.67 7.93 -7.42
N ARG A 25 -13.82 7.28 -7.53
CA ARG A 25 -14.72 6.95 -6.42
C ARG A 25 -15.57 5.73 -6.77
N ARG A 26 -16.26 5.18 -5.77
CA ARG A 26 -17.24 4.11 -5.97
C ARG A 26 -18.36 4.55 -6.92
N ILE A 27 -18.67 3.68 -7.87
CA ILE A 27 -19.74 3.88 -8.84
C ILE A 27 -21.08 3.46 -8.24
N GLN A 28 -22.12 4.26 -8.48
CA GLN A 28 -23.47 4.00 -8.01
C GLN A 28 -24.35 3.45 -9.14
N PRO A 29 -25.35 2.60 -8.85
CA PRO A 29 -26.24 2.03 -9.87
C PRO A 29 -26.95 3.08 -10.75
N LYS A 30 -27.29 4.25 -10.18
CA LYS A 30 -27.88 5.40 -10.89
C LYS A 30 -26.98 6.04 -11.96
N GLU A 31 -25.74 5.59 -12.06
CA GLU A 31 -24.73 6.09 -13.00
C GLU A 31 -24.51 5.17 -14.19
N LEU A 32 -25.22 4.03 -14.25
CA LEU A 32 -25.21 3.14 -15.41
C LEU A 32 -25.47 3.93 -16.70
N GLY A 33 -24.63 3.69 -17.70
CA GLY A 33 -24.68 4.35 -18.99
C GLY A 33 -24.10 5.76 -19.05
N LYS A 34 -23.69 6.37 -17.93
CA LYS A 34 -22.98 7.66 -17.90
C LYS A 34 -21.48 7.48 -18.16
N LYS A 35 -20.79 8.56 -18.53
CA LYS A 35 -19.33 8.54 -18.67
C LYS A 35 -18.65 8.79 -17.32
N MET A 36 -17.61 8.03 -17.03
CA MET A 36 -16.78 8.16 -15.83
C MET A 36 -15.32 7.96 -16.17
N LEU A 37 -14.45 8.63 -15.42
CA LEU A 37 -13.01 8.37 -15.47
C LEU A 37 -12.72 6.98 -14.90
N TYR A 38 -11.92 6.21 -15.62
CA TYR A 38 -11.42 4.93 -15.16
C TYR A 38 -9.94 4.79 -15.51
N ARG A 39 -9.27 3.90 -14.80
CA ARG A 39 -7.89 3.50 -15.09
C ARG A 39 -7.79 1.98 -15.00
N ASP A 40 -7.12 1.40 -15.98
CA ASP A 40 -6.78 -0.02 -16.04
C ASP A 40 -5.25 -0.21 -15.88
N GLN A 41 -4.80 -1.44 -15.71
CA GLN A 41 -3.44 -1.81 -15.36
C GLN A 41 -2.38 -1.29 -16.34
N ASN A 42 -2.69 -1.24 -17.64
CA ASN A 42 -1.78 -0.80 -18.71
C ASN A 42 -1.81 0.72 -18.94
N MET A 43 -2.67 1.47 -18.24
CA MET A 43 -2.88 2.88 -18.51
C MET A 43 -1.95 3.79 -17.71
N ASN A 44 -1.45 4.82 -18.40
CA ASN A 44 -0.81 5.96 -17.79
C ASN A 44 -1.82 7.11 -17.71
N GLY A 45 -2.44 7.29 -16.55
CA GLY A 45 -3.48 8.30 -16.32
C GLY A 45 -4.90 7.74 -16.39
N TRP A 46 -5.87 8.62 -16.60
CA TRP A 46 -7.30 8.29 -16.63
C TRP A 46 -7.86 8.42 -18.05
N ALA A 47 -8.85 7.61 -18.40
CA ALA A 47 -9.66 7.81 -19.60
C ALA A 47 -11.14 7.76 -19.26
N TYR A 48 -12.01 8.21 -20.18
CA TYR A 48 -13.45 8.07 -20.01
C TYR A 48 -13.94 6.74 -20.56
N LYS A 49 -14.80 6.05 -19.81
CA LYS A 49 -15.64 4.96 -20.32
C LYS A 49 -17.10 5.18 -19.97
N LYS A 50 -17.98 4.50 -20.70
CA LYS A 50 -19.38 4.34 -20.31
C LYS A 50 -19.46 3.32 -19.17
N ILE A 51 -20.17 3.64 -18.11
CA ILE A 51 -20.36 2.75 -16.96
C ILE A 51 -21.29 1.60 -17.36
N GLU A 52 -20.86 0.39 -17.05
CA GLU A 52 -21.58 -0.87 -17.26
C GLU A 52 -21.84 -1.58 -15.92
N GLU A 53 -22.66 -2.62 -15.93
CA GLU A 53 -23.09 -3.32 -14.70
C GLU A 53 -21.90 -3.90 -13.92
N HIS A 54 -20.88 -4.43 -14.60
CA HIS A 54 -19.69 -4.96 -13.93
C HIS A 54 -18.82 -3.89 -13.27
N ASP A 55 -18.98 -2.60 -13.63
CA ASP A 55 -18.27 -1.49 -13.00
C ASP A 55 -18.85 -1.14 -11.62
N LEU A 56 -20.01 -1.69 -11.27
CA LEU A 56 -20.62 -1.56 -9.94
C LEU A 56 -19.97 -2.47 -8.89
N LYS A 57 -19.12 -3.42 -9.32
CA LYS A 57 -18.34 -4.29 -8.46
C LYS A 57 -17.41 -3.49 -7.56
N PHE A 58 -17.03 -4.07 -6.43
CA PHE A 58 -16.15 -3.40 -5.49
C PHE A 58 -14.75 -3.22 -6.09
N PRO A 59 -14.10 -2.05 -5.92
CA PRO A 59 -12.72 -1.91 -6.34
C PRO A 59 -11.82 -2.80 -5.48
N LEU A 60 -10.71 -3.25 -6.06
CA LEU A 60 -9.72 -4.07 -5.37
C LEU A 60 -9.10 -3.34 -4.16
N ILE A 61 -8.97 -2.01 -4.22
CA ILE A 61 -8.61 -1.15 -3.09
C ILE A 61 -9.85 -0.36 -2.69
N TYR A 62 -10.30 -0.55 -1.45
CA TYR A 62 -11.46 0.12 -0.89
C TYR A 62 -11.05 1.12 0.19
N GLY A 63 -11.61 2.33 0.16
CA GLY A 63 -11.26 3.40 1.09
C GLY A 63 -10.08 4.24 0.62
N GLU A 64 -9.72 5.23 1.42
CA GLU A 64 -8.71 6.24 1.09
C GLU A 64 -7.73 6.45 2.25
N GLY A 65 -6.50 6.88 1.94
CA GLY A 65 -5.45 7.13 2.91
C GLY A 65 -5.21 5.94 3.85
N LYS A 66 -5.07 6.22 5.16
CA LYS A 66 -4.85 5.19 6.20
C LYS A 66 -6.00 4.18 6.35
N LYS A 67 -7.17 4.48 5.78
CA LYS A 67 -8.35 3.59 5.79
C LYS A 67 -8.48 2.75 4.51
N ALA A 68 -7.53 2.86 3.57
CA ALA A 68 -7.50 2.02 2.38
C ALA A 68 -7.25 0.55 2.76
N ARG A 69 -7.98 -0.37 2.13
CA ARG A 69 -7.92 -1.81 2.39
C ARG A 69 -7.96 -2.58 1.08
N VAL A 70 -7.10 -3.58 0.94
CA VAL A 70 -7.20 -4.58 -0.13
C VAL A 70 -8.44 -5.42 0.13
N MET A 71 -9.35 -5.45 -0.85
CA MET A 71 -10.63 -6.17 -0.83
C MET A 71 -11.42 -5.91 0.46
N ALA A 72 -11.42 -4.65 0.92
CA ALA A 72 -12.05 -4.22 2.18
C ALA A 72 -11.59 -4.97 3.44
N THR A 73 -10.47 -5.69 3.40
CA THR A 73 -10.05 -6.63 4.44
C THR A 73 -8.75 -6.21 5.14
N ILE A 74 -7.65 -6.05 4.40
CA ILE A 74 -6.31 -5.81 5.00
C ILE A 74 -5.72 -4.46 4.55
N GLY A 75 -5.02 -3.77 5.47
CA GLY A 75 -4.43 -2.44 5.23
C GLY A 75 -3.10 -2.42 4.49
N VAL A 76 -2.56 -3.59 4.13
CA VAL A 76 -1.27 -3.71 3.46
C VAL A 76 -1.38 -4.49 2.17
N THR A 77 -0.48 -4.22 1.22
CA THR A 77 -0.38 -4.95 -0.05
C THR A 77 0.79 -5.92 -0.09
N ARG A 78 1.63 -5.90 0.96
CA ARG A 78 2.75 -6.82 1.14
C ARG A 78 2.80 -7.29 2.58
N GLY A 79 3.17 -8.55 2.77
CA GLY A 79 3.23 -9.18 4.09
C GLY A 79 3.59 -10.66 3.98
N LEU A 80 4.17 -11.19 5.06
CA LEU A 80 4.36 -12.61 5.27
C LEU A 80 3.15 -13.17 6.03
N GLY A 81 2.87 -14.48 5.89
CA GLY A 81 1.70 -15.09 6.53
C GLY A 81 0.39 -14.81 5.79
N ASP A 82 -0.73 -14.74 6.52
CA ASP A 82 -2.09 -14.54 6.01
C ASP A 82 -2.49 -15.54 4.89
N HIS A 83 -2.08 -16.80 5.04
CA HIS A 83 -2.34 -17.84 4.04
C HIS A 83 -3.83 -18.14 3.88
N ASP A 84 -4.55 -18.18 4.99
CA ASP A 84 -5.99 -18.50 5.03
C ASP A 84 -6.88 -17.25 5.16
N LEU A 85 -6.29 -16.04 5.08
CA LEU A 85 -7.04 -14.80 5.20
C LEU A 85 -7.99 -14.65 3.99
N LYS A 86 -9.27 -14.48 4.28
CA LYS A 86 -10.36 -14.34 3.31
C LYS A 86 -11.09 -13.02 3.49
N VAL A 87 -11.71 -12.56 2.41
CA VAL A 87 -12.68 -11.47 2.47
C VAL A 87 -13.87 -11.92 3.34
N PHE A 88 -14.30 -11.04 4.25
CA PHE A 88 -15.35 -11.33 5.22
C PHE A 88 -16.61 -11.91 4.55
N SER A 89 -17.15 -12.98 5.13
CA SER A 89 -18.35 -13.68 4.63
C SER A 89 -18.27 -14.17 3.18
N SER A 90 -17.06 -14.44 2.66
CA SER A 90 -16.84 -15.00 1.33
C SER A 90 -15.82 -16.14 1.35
N ASN A 91 -15.66 -16.83 0.22
CA ASN A 91 -14.58 -17.80 -0.01
C ASN A 91 -13.39 -17.22 -0.79
N ILE A 92 -13.34 -15.89 -0.96
CA ILE A 92 -12.31 -15.22 -1.72
C ILE A 92 -11.09 -14.99 -0.82
N HIS A 93 -9.95 -15.57 -1.19
CA HIS A 93 -8.70 -15.39 -0.46
C HIS A 93 -8.05 -14.06 -0.82
N ILE A 94 -7.42 -13.42 0.16
CA ILE A 94 -6.66 -12.18 -0.07
C ILE A 94 -5.39 -12.47 -0.85
N LYS A 95 -4.73 -13.60 -0.58
CA LYS A 95 -3.68 -14.08 -1.47
C LYS A 95 -4.31 -14.46 -2.81
N PRO A 96 -3.70 -14.05 -3.92
CA PRO A 96 -2.32 -13.60 -4.05
C PRO A 96 -2.12 -12.06 -4.08
N PHE A 97 -3.14 -11.26 -3.79
CA PHE A 97 -3.05 -9.80 -3.80
C PHE A 97 -2.20 -9.23 -2.65
N LEU A 98 -1.95 -10.03 -1.60
CA LEU A 98 -0.93 -9.79 -0.57
C LEU A 98 0.40 -10.48 -0.95
N SER A 99 1.35 -9.68 -1.43
CA SER A 99 2.65 -10.18 -1.92
C SER A 99 3.66 -10.37 -0.79
N CYS A 100 4.34 -11.51 -0.74
CA CYS A 100 5.49 -11.72 0.15
C CYS A 100 6.82 -11.19 -0.42
N PHE A 101 6.84 -10.69 -1.67
CA PHE A 101 8.06 -10.17 -2.28
C PHE A 101 8.46 -8.81 -1.69
N PRO A 102 9.67 -8.69 -1.11
CA PRO A 102 10.15 -7.42 -0.54
C PRO A 102 10.53 -6.41 -1.63
N GLU A 103 10.70 -5.16 -1.22
CA GLU A 103 11.50 -4.18 -1.97
C GLU A 103 12.91 -4.19 -1.39
N VAL A 104 13.93 -4.30 -2.24
CA VAL A 104 15.33 -4.34 -1.82
C VAL A 104 16.02 -3.10 -2.35
N ARG A 105 16.63 -2.34 -1.44
CA ARG A 105 17.53 -1.23 -1.74
C ARG A 105 18.89 -1.55 -1.14
N VAL A 106 19.95 -1.33 -1.90
CA VAL A 106 21.32 -1.56 -1.46
C VAL A 106 21.94 -0.21 -1.16
N TYR A 107 22.46 -0.06 0.06
CA TYR A 107 23.23 1.10 0.49
C TYR A 107 24.70 0.68 0.59
N ASP A 108 25.56 1.33 -0.19
CA ASP A 108 26.99 1.03 -0.20
C ASP A 108 27.71 1.92 0.81
N LEU A 109 28.14 1.32 1.92
CA LEU A 109 28.85 2.00 3.01
C LEU A 109 30.19 2.63 2.58
N THR A 110 30.77 2.18 1.47
CA THR A 110 32.06 2.69 0.99
C THR A 110 31.94 4.01 0.23
N GLN A 111 30.72 4.40 -0.14
CA GLN A 111 30.47 5.62 -0.93
C GLN A 111 30.39 6.89 -0.08
N TYR A 112 30.35 6.75 1.25
CA TYR A 112 30.12 7.86 2.17
C TYR A 112 31.05 7.76 3.39
N GLU A 113 31.44 8.91 3.94
CA GLU A 113 32.10 8.96 5.24
C GLU A 113 31.05 8.90 6.34
N HIS A 114 31.24 7.97 7.27
CA HIS A 114 30.33 7.72 8.38
C HIS A 114 31.02 7.99 9.71
N CYS A 115 30.28 8.57 10.64
CA CYS A 115 30.69 8.74 12.04
C CYS A 115 29.76 7.95 12.98
N PRO A 116 30.11 7.80 14.27
CA PRO A 116 29.28 7.08 15.23
C PRO A 116 27.85 7.62 15.40
N ASP A 117 27.58 8.84 14.92
CA ASP A 117 26.29 9.52 15.06
C ASP A 117 25.38 9.27 13.85
N ASP A 118 25.89 8.60 12.80
CA ASP A 118 25.10 8.16 11.65
C ASP A 118 24.34 6.87 12.00
N VAL A 119 23.03 6.99 12.20
CA VAL A 119 22.17 5.88 12.63
C VAL A 119 21.08 5.55 11.62
N LEU A 120 20.67 4.29 11.60
CA LEU A 120 19.50 3.82 10.86
C LEU A 120 18.31 3.68 11.81
N VAL A 121 17.26 4.47 11.57
CA VAL A 121 16.02 4.37 12.34
C VAL A 121 15.04 3.41 11.65
N LEU A 122 14.58 2.41 12.39
CA LEU A 122 13.56 1.45 11.96
C LEU A 122 12.37 1.52 12.93
N GLY A 123 11.16 1.63 12.39
CA GLY A 123 9.93 1.68 13.19
C GLY A 123 8.74 1.12 12.44
N THR A 124 7.73 0.67 13.17
CA THR A 124 6.43 0.28 12.59
C THR A 124 5.57 1.51 12.32
N ASP A 125 4.45 1.32 11.61
CA ASP A 125 3.48 2.38 11.30
C ASP A 125 3.01 3.18 12.52
N GLY A 126 2.91 2.57 13.71
CA GLY A 126 2.57 3.27 14.95
C GLY A 126 3.46 4.49 15.27
N LEU A 127 4.75 4.45 14.92
CA LEU A 127 5.64 5.63 15.02
C LEU A 127 5.31 6.63 13.91
N TRP A 128 5.38 6.16 12.66
CA TRP A 128 5.24 7.00 11.46
C TRP A 128 3.82 7.56 11.26
N ASP A 129 2.86 7.08 12.04
CA ASP A 129 1.49 7.57 12.03
C ASP A 129 1.33 8.93 12.71
N VAL A 130 2.25 9.27 13.64
CA VAL A 130 2.18 10.47 14.48
C VAL A 130 3.37 11.43 14.30
N THR A 131 4.39 11.03 13.53
CA THR A 131 5.57 11.84 13.24
C THR A 131 6.07 11.60 11.81
N ASN A 132 7.11 12.31 11.38
CA ASN A 132 7.73 12.16 10.08
C ASN A 132 9.26 12.04 10.16
N ASP A 133 9.89 11.67 9.05
CA ASP A 133 11.33 11.42 8.93
C ASP A 133 12.19 12.57 9.51
N LYS A 134 11.79 13.83 9.28
CA LYS A 134 12.56 15.00 9.74
C LYS A 134 12.46 15.21 11.24
N GLU A 135 11.27 15.04 11.80
CA GLU A 135 11.04 15.14 13.24
C GLU A 135 11.80 14.05 13.98
N VAL A 136 11.74 12.80 13.50
CA VAL A 136 12.48 11.67 14.07
C VAL A 136 13.99 11.92 13.99
N ALA A 137 14.50 12.36 12.84
CA ALA A 137 15.91 12.69 12.68
C ALA A 137 16.35 13.82 13.61
N GLY A 138 15.50 14.85 13.80
CA GLY A 138 15.75 15.95 14.72
C GLY A 138 15.87 15.49 16.17
N VAL A 139 14.92 14.66 16.63
CA VAL A 139 14.95 14.09 17.99
C VAL A 139 16.19 13.22 18.19
N VAL A 140 16.51 12.35 17.23
CA VAL A 140 17.71 11.51 17.30
C VAL A 140 18.98 12.35 17.38
N MET A 141 19.09 13.40 16.57
CA MET A 141 20.24 14.31 16.59
C MET A 141 20.35 15.05 17.93
N GLU A 142 19.24 15.55 18.47
CA GLU A 142 19.19 16.22 19.78
C GLU A 142 19.66 15.28 20.90
N VAL A 143 19.19 14.03 20.89
CA VAL A 143 19.61 13.01 21.86
C VAL A 143 21.11 12.72 21.71
N LEU A 144 21.59 12.39 20.50
CA LEU A 144 22.99 12.02 20.27
C LEU A 144 23.99 13.15 20.57
N THR A 145 23.59 14.41 20.39
CA THR A 145 24.41 15.59 20.71
C THR A 145 24.37 15.98 22.19
N SER A 146 23.39 15.48 22.95
CA SER A 146 23.28 15.73 24.39
C SER A 146 24.22 14.86 25.25
N TYR A 147 24.77 13.78 24.67
CA TYR A 147 25.72 12.88 25.33
C TYR A 147 27.16 13.14 24.88
N GLU A 148 28.10 13.03 25.82
CA GLU A 148 29.53 12.98 25.50
C GLU A 148 29.82 11.76 24.60
N PRO A 149 30.78 11.82 23.65
CA PRO A 149 31.02 10.74 22.69
C PRO A 149 31.31 9.35 23.29
N ASN A 150 31.75 9.30 24.56
CA ASN A 150 32.08 8.07 25.30
C ASN A 150 31.12 7.79 26.47
N ASP A 151 29.97 8.47 26.56
CA ASP A 151 28.99 8.23 27.62
C ASP A 151 28.40 6.80 27.46
N PRO A 152 28.41 5.95 28.51
CA PRO A 152 27.80 4.62 28.46
C PRO A 152 26.29 4.62 28.20
N CYS A 153 25.64 5.77 28.42
CA CYS A 153 24.21 5.98 28.18
C CYS A 153 23.91 6.51 26.76
N ARG A 154 24.94 6.73 25.94
CA ARG A 154 24.82 7.09 24.53
C ARG A 154 24.41 5.89 23.67
#